data_AF-A0A2N2M0J4-F1
#
_entry.id   AF-A0A2N2M0J4-F1
#
_cell.length_a   1.000
_cell.length_b   1.000
_cell.length_c   1.000
_cell.angle_alpha   90.00
_cell.angle_beta   90.00
_cell.angle_gamma   90.00
#
_symmetry.space_group_name_H-M   'P 1'
#
loop_
_entity.id
_entity.type
_entity.pdbx_description
1 polymer ?
#
loop_
_entity_poly.entity_id
_entity_poly.type
_entity_poly.pdbx_seq_one_letter_code
_entity_poly.pdbx_strand_id
1 'polypeptide(L)' 'MKFTLDTTLGTLLDDPQAKKILEQYVPGLAANPMIAMAKGMTLTMLLAMPQAAQLGLTKEKVQSVLDEINKKVQ' A
#
# COMPACT_ATOMS: atom_id res chain seq x y z
N MET A 1 -1.20 16.08 0.70
CA MET A 1 0.07 15.37 0.37
C MET A 1 -0.20 14.43 -0.79
N LYS A 2 0.79 14.11 -1.65
CA LYS A 2 0.63 13.13 -2.73
C LYS A 2 1.42 11.87 -2.39
N PHE A 3 0.74 10.75 -2.24
CA PHE A 3 1.36 9.44 -2.07
C PHE A 3 1.90 8.92 -3.41
N THR A 4 3.06 8.28 -3.37
CA THR A 4 3.78 7.74 -4.52
C THR A 4 4.33 6.35 -4.19
N LEU A 5 4.96 5.68 -5.16
CA LEU A 5 5.60 4.38 -4.92
C LEU A 5 6.75 4.44 -3.90
N ASP A 6 7.35 5.62 -3.72
CA ASP A 6 8.41 5.85 -2.73
C ASP A 6 7.85 6.15 -1.33
N THR A 7 6.53 6.29 -1.20
CA THR A 7 5.86 6.42 0.10
C THR A 7 5.98 5.11 0.87
N THR A 8 6.21 5.20 2.19
CA THR A 8 6.20 4.02 3.05
C THR A 8 4.78 3.49 3.26
N LEU A 9 4.64 2.18 3.40
CA LEU A 9 3.34 1.59 3.70
C LEU A 9 2.78 2.13 5.03
N GLY A 10 3.63 2.41 6.02
CA GLY A 10 3.25 3.01 7.29
C GLY A 10 2.52 4.34 7.10
N THR A 11 3.07 5.24 6.29
CA THR A 11 2.45 6.53 5.98
C THR A 11 1.04 6.39 5.39
N LEU A 12 0.81 5.39 4.54
CA LEU A 12 -0.52 5.11 3.99
C LEU A 12 -1.47 4.50 5.03
N LEU A 13 -0.97 3.67 5.95
CA LEU A 13 -1.79 3.07 7.00
C LEU A 13 -2.16 4.04 8.12
N ASP A 14 -1.36 5.09 8.32
CA ASP A 14 -1.65 6.17 9.26
C ASP A 14 -2.79 7.07 8.78
N ASP A 15 -3.05 7.11 7.47
CA ASP A 15 -4.20 7.81 6.89
C ASP A 15 -5.45 6.89 6.88
N PRO A 16 -6.55 7.25 7.58
CA PRO A 16 -7.74 6.41 7.66
C PRO A 16 -8.42 6.14 6.31
N GLN A 17 -8.38 7.08 5.36
CA GLN A 17 -8.96 6.92 4.03
C GLN A 17 -8.09 5.97 3.19
N ALA A 18 -6.78 6.20 3.19
CA ALA A 18 -5.84 5.32 2.48
C ALA A 18 -5.88 3.89 3.02
N LYS A 19 -5.91 3.72 4.35
CA LYS A 19 -6.06 2.41 5.00
C LYS A 19 -7.34 1.68 4.55
N LYS A 20 -8.47 2.40 4.47
CA LYS A 20 -9.75 1.82 4.02
C LYS A 20 -9.65 1.30 2.58
N ILE A 21 -9.06 2.09 1.68
CA ILE A 21 -8.86 1.70 0.29
C ILE A 21 -7.91 0.50 0.22
N LEU A 22 -6.77 0.53 0.94
CA LEU A 22 -5.82 -0.58 0.98
C LEU A 22 -6.46 -1.90 1.44
N GLU A 23 -7.33 -1.89 2.45
CA GLU A 23 -8.04 -3.10 2.89
C GLU A 23 -9.02 -3.65 1.84
N GLN A 24 -9.54 -2.83 0.92
CA GLN A 24 -10.37 -3.30 -0.20
C GLN A 24 -9.55 -4.07 -1.24
N TYR A 25 -8.30 -3.68 -1.45
CA TYR A 25 -7.40 -4.30 -2.43
C TYR A 25 -6.57 -5.44 -1.85
N VAL A 26 -6.20 -5.34 -0.57
CA VAL A 26 -5.40 -6.32 0.16
C VAL A 26 -6.07 -6.60 1.51
N PRO A 27 -7.10 -7.46 1.53
CA PRO A 27 -7.82 -7.79 2.75
C PRO A 27 -6.91 -8.40 3.81
N GLY A 28 -6.95 -7.88 5.03
CA GLY A 28 -6.12 -8.39 6.13
C GLY A 28 -4.68 -7.90 6.11
N LEU A 29 -4.35 -6.90 5.29
CA LEU A 29 -3.03 -6.26 5.28
C LEU A 29 -2.64 -5.78 6.68
N ALA A 30 -3.54 -5.08 7.38
CA ALA A 30 -3.27 -4.58 8.72
C ALA A 30 -3.11 -5.68 9.79
N ALA A 31 -3.67 -6.86 9.54
CA ALA A 31 -3.60 -8.02 10.44
C ALA A 31 -2.44 -8.97 10.12
N ASN A 32 -1.70 -8.73 9.03
CA ASN A 32 -0.60 -9.57 8.63
C ASN A 32 0.52 -9.53 9.69
N PRO A 33 1.05 -10.66 10.18
CA PRO A 33 2.10 -10.69 11.19
C PRO A 33 3.38 -9.93 10.76
N MET A 34 3.62 -9.80 9.45
CA MET A 34 4.76 -9.06 8.91
C MET A 34 4.47 -7.56 8.70
N ILE A 35 3.28 -7.06 9.07
CA ILE A 35 2.89 -5.67 8.81
C ILE A 35 3.81 -4.66 9.50
N ALA A 36 4.33 -4.99 10.69
CA ALA A 36 5.27 -4.13 11.42
C ALA A 36 6.56 -3.91 10.61
N MET A 37 7.04 -4.94 9.92
CA MET A 37 8.19 -4.84 9.00
C MET A 37 7.79 -4.06 7.75
N ALA A 38 6.68 -4.44 7.10
CA ALA A 38 6.24 -3.84 5.86
C ALA A 38 5.95 -2.34 5.98
N LYS A 39 5.48 -1.86 7.15
CA LYS A 39 5.25 -0.44 7.44
C LYS A 39 6.48 0.45 7.24
N GLY A 40 7.67 -0.08 7.54
CA GLY A 40 8.92 0.66 7.36
C GLY A 40 9.45 0.67 5.92
N MET A 41 8.80 -0.05 5.00
CA MET A 41 9.25 -0.22 3.62
C MET A 41 8.44 0.64 2.66
N THR A 42 9.09 1.09 1.58
CA THR A 42 8.41 1.78 0.49
C THR A 42 7.58 0.81 -0.35
N LEU A 43 6.54 1.30 -1.02
CA LEU A 43 5.74 0.46 -1.92
C LEU A 43 6.60 -0.14 -3.04
N THR A 44 7.60 0.59 -3.55
CA THR A 44 8.59 0.07 -4.50
C THR A 44 9.32 -1.15 -3.96
N MET A 45 9.77 -1.11 -2.70
CA MET A 45 10.45 -2.24 -2.07
C MET A 45 9.52 -3.43 -1.86
N LEU A 46 8.26 -3.17 -1.46
CA LEU A 46 7.26 -4.23 -1.29
C LEU A 46 6.95 -4.91 -2.64
N LEU A 47 6.83 -4.15 -3.71
CA LEU A 47 6.63 -4.67 -5.08
C LEU A 47 7.80 -5.52 -5.58
N ALA A 48 9.01 -5.29 -5.08
CA ALA A 48 10.18 -6.11 -5.41
C ALA A 48 10.16 -7.48 -4.69
N MET A 49 9.31 -7.66 -3.68
CA MET A 49 9.20 -8.93 -2.97
C MET A 49 8.40 -9.96 -3.79
N PRO A 50 8.82 -11.25 -3.78
CA PRO A 50 8.05 -12.32 -4.42
C PRO A 50 6.61 -12.42 -3.94
N GLN A 51 6.38 -12.09 -2.66
CA GLN A 51 5.05 -12.14 -2.03
C GLN A 51 4.08 -11.14 -2.66
N ALA A 52 4.53 -9.95 -3.05
CA ALA A 52 3.67 -8.98 -3.73
C ALA A 52 3.19 -9.52 -5.08
N ALA A 53 4.08 -10.15 -5.85
CA ALA A 53 3.71 -10.81 -7.10
C ALA A 53 2.74 -11.99 -6.88
N GLN A 54 2.93 -12.79 -5.81
CA GLN A 54 2.01 -13.89 -5.45
C GLN A 54 0.61 -13.40 -5.07
N LEU A 55 0.51 -12.22 -4.46
CA LEU A 55 -0.77 -11.54 -4.17
C LEU A 55 -1.35 -10.83 -5.40
N GLY A 56 -0.68 -10.92 -6.56
CA GLY A 56 -1.09 -10.25 -7.77
C GLY A 56 -0.98 -8.73 -7.69
N LEU A 57 -0.14 -8.19 -6.79
CA LEU A 57 0.17 -6.78 -6.68
C LEU A 57 1.23 -6.43 -7.72
N THR A 58 0.79 -5.82 -8.82
CA THR A 58 1.68 -5.28 -9.85
C THR A 58 1.89 -3.78 -9.62
N LYS A 59 2.95 -3.24 -10.22
CA LYS A 59 3.21 -1.79 -10.20
C LYS A 59 2.01 -0.99 -10.69
N GLU A 60 1.33 -1.45 -11.73
CA GLU A 60 0.16 -0.78 -12.32
C GLU A 60 -1.04 -0.76 -11.38
N LYS A 61 -1.30 -1.88 -10.69
CA LYS A 61 -2.36 -1.95 -9.68
C LYS A 61 -2.07 -1.01 -8.51
N VAL A 62 -0.84 -1.05 -7.98
CA VAL A 62 -0.44 -0.16 -6.89
C VAL A 62 -0.53 1.31 -7.31
N GLN A 63 -0.12 1.63 -8.54
CA GLN A 63 -0.25 3.00 -9.07
C GLN A 63 -1.71 3.43 -9.16
N SER A 64 -2.60 2.54 -9.64
CA SER A 64 -4.04 2.82 -9.72
C SER A 64 -4.66 3.07 -8.34
N VAL A 65 -4.27 2.27 -7.34
CA VAL A 65 -4.66 2.45 -5.94
C VAL A 65 -4.16 3.77 -5.39
N LEU A 66 -2.90 4.13 -5.63
CA LEU A 66 -2.33 5.41 -5.23
C LEU A 66 -3.07 6.59 -5.85
N ASP A 67 -3.45 6.50 -7.12
CA ASP A 67 -4.22 7.55 -7.80
C ASP A 67 -5.62 7.70 -7.19
N GLU A 68 -6.26 6.60 -6.79
CA GLU A 68 -7.54 6.65 -6.07
C GLU A 68 -7.38 7.28 -4.68
N ILE A 69 -6.40 6.84 -3.89
CA ILE A 69 -6.13 7.40 -2.57
C ILE A 69 -5.86 8.90 -2.69
N ASN A 70 -5.00 9.31 -3.63
CA ASN A 70 -4.68 10.71 -3.84
C ASN A 70 -5.88 11.56 -4.25
N LYS A 71 -6.91 11.00 -4.91
CA LYS A 71 -8.16 11.71 -5.21
C LYS A 71 -9.09 11.83 -4.00
N LYS A 72 -9.00 10.91 -3.04
CA LYS A 72 -9.86 10.84 -1.86
C LYS A 72 -9.28 11.57 -0.64
N VAL A 73 -7.96 11.73 -0.59
CA VAL A 73 -7.21 12.40 0.49
C VAL A 73 -6.89 13.87 0.14
N GLN A 74 -7.52 14.43 -0.91
CA GLN A 74 -7.40 15.86 -1.24
C GLN A 74 -8.11 16.77 -0.24
#